data_AF-A0A1C0S7J7-F1
#
_entry.id   AF-A0A1C0S7J7-F1
#
_cell.length_a   1.000
_cell.length_b   1.000
_cell.length_c   1.000
_cell.angle_alpha   90.00
_cell.angle_beta   90.00
_cell.angle_gamma   90.00
#
_symmetry.space_group_name_H-M   'P 1'
#
loop_
_entity.id
_entity.type
_entity.pdbx_description
1 polymer ?
#
loop_
_entity_poly.entity_id
_entity_poly.type
_entity_poly.pdbx_seq_one_letter_code
_entity_poly.pdbx_strand_id
1 'polypeptide(L)'
;MPRTGGVFSPPAGTKGVPNTTIQSVPYNTLIDDLTADANAPRPVTAGGTGATSASGARTALGVEIGANVQAYDAGLQSIAGLTTTPHQMLYTTGSDLYATTALTPFARSILDDVDAAAAKETLGLAAVASSGSASDLTTGTIADARLPSTQAGKTFNTTACIRVGAATSQNDYLLLQPTDVGAGKPSLFFQKSTTAGNWVAGLWDGVTSNVGNLNFVANSVSVNGNQIATLNGATFTGAVLAGPIVSTNGEVIVRSSGNRHLWLRNAADVNRGLVYHDNASGSIGSLLYNTSGAFVRAFYLREDGVMEWGGHRQTIDGRTTGGSETRWYADNNSHFRYIFGSDNTFNFQWSSDFYQSSFRTIMRGDSSFNILFDGAPALYAKKMLMHGAAGGGDNGIRVGSGDGASFDTQNIQIVSWWGIGLTSSIDNTTRIVMDPRVGTISTMGQVNIGSASHFTDGNIQFSGGMGAYGAYLSTALDTAQWRAQSWQNVSGSRSAGTSYQNTTGRPIMVSVYGNDGSEFQVSSNNSNWLTIGYSDVDQDNGGATTAGVIIPHGWYYRLINNSQQNPFWNELR
;
A
#
# COMPACT_ATOMS: atom_id res chain seq x y z
N MET A 1 132.66 103.09 -34.75
CA MET A 1 134.07 102.87 -35.13
C MET A 1 134.58 104.16 -35.77
N PRO A 2 135.57 104.87 -35.20
CA PRO A 2 136.11 106.09 -35.81
C PRO A 2 136.51 105.82 -37.25
N ARG A 3 135.74 106.40 -38.17
CA ARG A 3 135.92 106.25 -39.59
C ARG A 3 136.25 107.63 -40.13
N THR A 4 137.30 107.72 -40.93
CA THR A 4 137.63 108.92 -41.67
C THR A 4 137.50 108.54 -43.15
N GLY A 5 136.46 109.06 -43.80
CA GLY A 5 136.15 108.72 -45.20
C GLY A 5 135.54 107.33 -45.43
N GLY A 6 134.74 106.79 -44.50
CA GLY A 6 134.11 105.47 -44.64
C GLY A 6 135.07 104.29 -44.41
N VAL A 7 136.38 104.53 -44.38
CA VAL A 7 137.40 103.59 -43.94
C VAL A 7 137.58 103.73 -42.44
N PHE A 8 137.53 102.60 -41.74
CA PHE A 8 137.85 102.56 -40.31
C PHE A 8 139.36 102.74 -40.06
N SER A 9 139.73 103.55 -39.06
CA SER A 9 141.12 103.77 -38.63
C SER A 9 141.20 103.80 -37.09
N PRO A 10 142.14 103.07 -36.45
CA PRO A 10 142.22 103.02 -35.00
C PRO A 10 142.69 104.36 -34.37
N PRO A 11 142.21 104.75 -33.17
CA PRO A 11 142.61 105.99 -32.48
C PRO A 11 144.12 106.14 -32.23
N ALA A 12 144.63 107.38 -32.16
CA ALA A 12 146.04 107.66 -31.85
C ALA A 12 146.42 107.16 -30.43
N GLY A 13 147.59 106.51 -30.32
CA GLY A 13 148.03 105.85 -29.08
C GLY A 13 147.45 104.45 -28.87
N THR A 14 146.56 103.97 -29.75
CA THR A 14 146.05 102.60 -29.69
C THR A 14 147.19 101.60 -29.89
N LYS A 15 148.09 101.84 -30.86
CA LYS A 15 149.23 100.96 -31.09
C LYS A 15 150.20 100.96 -29.89
N GLY A 16 150.56 99.76 -29.41
CA GLY A 16 151.49 99.58 -28.29
C GLY A 16 152.94 99.97 -28.64
N VAL A 17 153.73 100.32 -27.63
CA VAL A 17 155.12 100.83 -27.76
C VAL A 17 156.15 99.82 -27.21
N PRO A 18 157.35 99.64 -27.83
CA PRO A 18 158.38 98.71 -27.33
C PRO A 18 158.93 99.05 -25.93
N ASN A 19 159.45 98.05 -25.22
CA ASN A 19 159.95 98.15 -23.83
C ASN A 19 158.93 98.64 -22.79
N THR A 20 157.64 98.59 -23.14
CA THR A 20 156.54 98.71 -22.18
C THR A 20 156.03 97.33 -21.79
N THR A 21 155.13 97.31 -20.80
CA THR A 21 154.50 96.08 -20.29
C THR A 21 153.76 95.28 -21.36
N ILE A 22 153.37 95.90 -22.48
CA ILE A 22 152.68 95.25 -23.59
C ILE A 22 153.69 94.83 -24.66
N GLN A 23 153.57 93.58 -25.11
CA GLN A 23 154.19 93.15 -26.35
C GLN A 23 153.49 93.85 -27.52
N SER A 24 154.08 94.95 -27.97
CA SER A 24 153.51 95.87 -28.96
C SER A 24 153.23 95.21 -30.31
N VAL A 25 154.01 94.21 -30.70
CA VAL A 25 153.90 93.59 -32.03
C VAL A 25 152.57 92.83 -32.20
N PRO A 26 152.20 91.81 -31.38
CA PRO A 26 150.93 91.09 -31.53
C PRO A 26 149.69 91.99 -31.42
N TYR A 27 149.74 92.96 -30.50
CA TYR A 27 148.63 93.89 -30.31
C TYR A 27 148.39 94.72 -31.56
N ASN A 28 149.46 95.27 -32.16
CA ASN A 28 149.35 96.10 -33.35
C ASN A 28 148.78 95.32 -34.54
N THR A 29 149.09 94.02 -34.66
CA THR A 29 148.55 93.16 -35.71
C THR A 29 147.04 92.91 -35.57
N LEU A 30 146.55 92.63 -34.36
CA LEU A 30 145.10 92.44 -34.09
C LEU A 30 144.27 93.66 -34.51
N ILE A 31 144.77 94.85 -34.20
CA ILE A 31 144.11 96.10 -34.56
C ILE A 31 144.01 96.25 -36.08
N ASP A 32 145.07 95.89 -36.79
CA ASP A 32 145.11 95.96 -38.26
C ASP A 32 144.08 94.98 -38.90
N ASP A 33 143.84 93.79 -38.33
CA ASP A 33 142.87 92.80 -38.83
C ASP A 33 141.40 93.23 -38.67
N LEU A 34 141.01 93.72 -37.50
CA LEU A 34 139.67 94.29 -37.28
C LEU A 34 139.41 95.47 -38.22
N THR A 35 140.48 96.19 -38.56
CA THR A 35 140.41 97.26 -39.54
C THR A 35 140.12 96.77 -40.96
N ALA A 36 140.54 95.57 -41.32
CA ALA A 36 140.22 94.99 -42.62
C ALA A 36 138.75 94.50 -42.71
N ASP A 37 138.27 93.68 -41.76
CA ASP A 37 136.92 93.07 -41.81
C ASP A 37 135.80 94.12 -41.87
N ALA A 38 135.91 95.16 -41.06
CA ALA A 38 134.92 96.22 -41.00
C ALA A 38 134.80 97.00 -42.32
N ASN A 39 135.81 96.92 -43.20
CA ASN A 39 135.84 97.64 -44.48
C ASN A 39 135.52 96.75 -45.70
N ALA A 40 135.07 95.50 -45.52
CA ALA A 40 134.70 94.60 -46.62
C ALA A 40 133.17 94.57 -46.93
N PRO A 41 132.73 94.74 -48.21
CA PRO A 41 131.31 94.62 -48.64
C PRO A 41 130.75 93.18 -48.68
N ARG A 42 129.42 92.98 -48.57
CA ARG A 42 128.76 91.64 -48.57
C ARG A 42 127.60 91.47 -49.57
N PRO A 43 127.60 90.42 -50.42
CA PRO A 43 126.43 90.03 -51.24
C PRO A 43 125.88 88.58 -51.07
N VAL A 44 124.71 88.35 -51.69
CA VAL A 44 123.51 87.59 -51.26
C VAL A 44 123.29 86.25 -51.98
N THR A 45 122.50 85.29 -51.43
CA THR A 45 121.81 84.27 -52.26
C THR A 45 120.58 83.56 -51.63
N ALA A 46 119.37 83.68 -52.26
CA ALA A 46 118.29 82.67 -52.43
C ALA A 46 116.95 83.25 -53.02
N GLY A 47 116.58 82.90 -54.27
CA GLY A 47 115.18 82.81 -54.78
C GLY A 47 114.22 84.01 -54.80
N GLY A 48 114.59 85.19 -54.31
CA GLY A 48 113.75 86.40 -54.35
C GLY A 48 112.61 86.45 -53.33
N THR A 49 111.94 85.33 -53.04
CA THR A 49 111.07 85.19 -51.86
C THR A 49 111.85 84.79 -50.60
N GLY A 50 113.14 84.48 -50.75
CA GLY A 50 113.97 83.88 -49.70
C GLY A 50 113.59 82.44 -49.35
N ALA A 51 112.54 81.89 -49.97
CA ALA A 51 112.07 80.54 -49.68
C ALA A 51 112.80 79.50 -50.53
N THR A 52 113.24 78.43 -49.90
CA THR A 52 113.91 77.29 -50.52
C THR A 52 112.95 76.12 -50.80
N SER A 53 111.64 76.32 -50.63
CA SER A 53 110.61 75.30 -50.90
C SER A 53 109.36 75.91 -51.54
N ALA A 54 108.58 75.10 -52.28
CA ALA A 54 107.31 75.54 -52.89
C ALA A 54 106.28 75.98 -51.82
N SER A 55 106.31 75.39 -50.63
CA SER A 55 105.45 75.81 -49.52
C SER A 55 105.87 77.18 -49.00
N GLY A 56 107.17 77.40 -48.76
CA GLY A 56 107.67 78.69 -48.33
C GLY A 56 107.43 79.77 -49.38
N ALA A 57 107.56 79.43 -50.66
CA ALA A 57 107.25 80.35 -51.76
C ALA A 57 105.75 80.70 -51.78
N ARG A 58 104.85 79.72 -51.59
CA ARG A 58 103.40 79.97 -51.47
C ARG A 58 103.03 80.84 -50.27
N THR A 59 103.62 80.58 -49.10
CA THR A 59 103.47 81.42 -47.90
C THR A 59 103.95 82.85 -48.15
N ALA A 60 105.12 83.01 -48.80
CA ALA A 60 105.65 84.32 -49.14
C ALA A 60 104.79 85.06 -50.18
N LEU A 61 104.05 84.35 -51.02
CA LEU A 61 103.09 84.90 -51.97
C LEU A 61 101.67 85.07 -51.38
N GLY A 62 101.42 84.63 -50.15
CA GLY A 62 100.11 84.74 -49.49
C GLY A 62 99.03 83.81 -50.05
N VAL A 63 99.40 82.68 -50.67
CA VAL A 63 98.45 81.71 -51.22
C VAL A 63 98.56 80.35 -50.51
N GLU A 64 97.46 79.83 -49.99
CA GLU A 64 97.41 78.54 -49.29
C GLU A 64 96.44 77.56 -49.97
N ILE A 65 96.91 76.34 -50.23
CA ILE A 65 96.07 75.26 -50.79
C ILE A 65 95.09 74.81 -49.71
N GLY A 66 93.81 74.77 -50.03
CA GLY A 66 92.71 74.51 -49.10
C GLY A 66 92.05 75.78 -48.56
N ALA A 67 92.74 76.92 -48.59
CA ALA A 67 92.16 78.21 -48.19
C ALA A 67 91.84 79.11 -49.40
N ASN A 68 92.80 79.27 -50.33
CA ASN A 68 92.66 80.14 -51.50
C ASN A 68 92.56 79.38 -52.82
N VAL A 69 93.11 78.16 -52.86
CA VAL A 69 93.08 77.28 -54.03
C VAL A 69 92.60 75.91 -53.59
N GLN A 70 91.57 75.36 -54.22
CA GLN A 70 91.09 74.00 -53.93
C GLN A 70 92.23 72.99 -54.13
N ALA A 71 92.41 72.07 -53.18
CA ALA A 71 93.30 70.93 -53.41
C ALA A 71 92.73 70.05 -54.55
N TYR A 72 93.61 69.45 -55.35
CA TYR A 72 93.17 68.55 -56.42
C TYR A 72 92.38 67.36 -55.84
N ASP A 73 91.18 67.12 -56.36
CA ASP A 73 90.27 66.04 -55.95
C ASP A 73 89.56 65.48 -57.19
N ALA A 74 89.65 64.16 -57.38
CA ALA A 74 89.13 63.48 -58.58
C ALA A 74 87.59 63.48 -58.63
N GLY A 75 86.92 63.37 -57.48
CA GLY A 75 85.46 63.42 -57.40
C GLY A 75 84.92 64.80 -57.73
N LEU A 76 85.56 65.86 -57.23
CA LEU A 76 85.23 67.24 -57.60
C LEU A 76 85.46 67.50 -59.10
N GLN A 77 86.50 66.92 -59.69
CA GLN A 77 86.71 67.00 -61.13
C GLN A 77 85.59 66.30 -61.91
N SER A 78 85.13 65.13 -61.47
CA SER A 78 84.00 64.42 -62.10
C SER A 78 82.71 65.22 -62.00
N ILE A 79 82.40 65.81 -60.83
CA ILE A 79 81.21 66.65 -60.64
C ILE A 79 81.29 67.90 -61.50
N ALA A 80 82.45 68.56 -61.56
CA ALA A 80 82.66 69.76 -62.36
C ALA A 80 82.52 69.50 -63.88
N GLY A 81 82.69 68.24 -64.32
CA GLY A 81 82.50 67.82 -65.70
C GLY A 81 81.06 67.48 -66.10
N LEU A 82 80.10 67.49 -65.15
CA LEU A 82 78.71 67.13 -65.43
C LEU A 82 77.90 68.28 -66.03
N THR A 83 77.07 67.95 -67.01
CA THR A 83 76.06 68.87 -67.53
C THR A 83 74.91 68.98 -66.53
N THR A 84 74.67 70.17 -65.99
CA THR A 84 73.52 70.45 -65.12
C THR A 84 72.26 70.70 -65.96
N THR A 85 71.21 69.89 -65.78
CA THR A 85 69.87 70.15 -66.37
C THR A 85 68.76 70.06 -65.31
N PRO A 86 67.59 70.71 -65.51
CA PRO A 86 66.49 70.67 -64.55
C PRO A 86 65.97 69.25 -64.28
N HIS A 87 65.45 69.04 -63.07
CA HIS A 87 64.79 67.80 -62.66
C HIS A 87 65.67 66.55 -62.72
N GLN A 88 66.99 66.73 -62.65
CA GLN A 88 67.94 65.64 -62.49
C GLN A 88 68.47 65.57 -61.06
N MET A 89 68.85 64.36 -60.65
CA MET A 89 69.64 64.13 -59.46
C MET A 89 71.01 63.58 -59.83
N LEU A 90 72.00 63.91 -59.01
CA LEU A 90 73.35 63.38 -59.09
C LEU A 90 73.39 62.01 -58.41
N TYR A 91 74.07 61.04 -59.00
CA TYR A 91 74.30 59.73 -58.39
C TYR A 91 75.68 59.20 -58.77
N THR A 92 76.23 58.31 -57.96
CA THR A 92 77.52 57.67 -58.23
C THR A 92 77.32 56.45 -59.13
N THR A 93 78.20 56.31 -60.12
CA THR A 93 78.28 55.12 -60.99
C THR A 93 79.55 54.31 -60.74
N GLY A 94 80.49 54.87 -59.96
CA GLY A 94 81.73 54.25 -59.51
C GLY A 94 82.45 55.15 -58.49
N SER A 95 83.65 54.76 -58.05
CA SER A 95 84.50 55.63 -57.22
C SER A 95 84.90 56.88 -58.00
N ASP A 96 84.69 58.06 -57.41
CA ASP A 96 84.98 59.36 -58.03
C ASP A 96 84.33 59.58 -59.41
N LEU A 97 83.24 58.86 -59.71
CA LEU A 97 82.50 58.91 -60.95
C LEU A 97 81.03 59.22 -60.67
N TYR A 98 80.64 60.45 -60.99
CA TYR A 98 79.28 60.94 -60.85
C TYR A 98 78.59 61.00 -62.20
N ALA A 99 77.28 60.74 -62.20
CA ALA A 99 76.39 60.88 -63.35
C ALA A 99 75.09 61.54 -62.92
N THR A 100 74.25 61.94 -63.87
CA THR A 100 72.91 62.49 -63.61
C THR A 100 71.82 61.57 -64.14
N THR A 101 70.68 61.51 -63.44
CA THR A 101 69.46 60.82 -63.89
C THR A 101 68.23 61.69 -63.66
N ALA A 102 67.19 61.54 -64.49
CA ALA A 102 65.99 62.37 -64.42
C ALA A 102 64.97 61.83 -63.40
N LEU A 103 64.36 62.72 -62.62
CA LEU A 103 63.24 62.42 -61.72
C LEU A 103 61.90 62.82 -62.36
N THR A 104 60.91 61.93 -62.29
CA THR A 104 59.54 62.24 -62.76
C THR A 104 58.85 63.25 -61.83
N PRO A 105 57.81 63.98 -62.29
CA PRO A 105 57.02 64.84 -61.42
C PRO A 105 56.44 64.12 -60.20
N PHE A 106 55.94 62.88 -60.37
CA PHE A 106 55.39 62.08 -59.27
C PHE A 106 56.47 61.60 -58.29
N ALA A 107 57.65 61.20 -58.77
CA ALA A 107 58.73 60.83 -57.86
C ALA A 107 59.16 62.01 -56.97
N ARG A 108 59.13 63.24 -57.52
CA ARG A 108 59.41 64.45 -56.73
C ARG A 108 58.34 64.75 -55.68
N SER A 109 57.09 64.34 -55.90
CA SER A 109 56.01 64.48 -54.91
C SER A 109 56.04 63.41 -53.82
N ILE A 110 56.91 62.40 -53.93
CA ILE A 110 57.15 61.44 -52.84
C ILE A 110 58.41 61.87 -52.07
N LEU A 111 59.41 62.42 -52.76
CA LEU A 111 60.67 62.85 -52.16
C LEU A 111 60.57 64.20 -51.41
N ASP A 112 59.52 64.98 -51.63
CA ASP A 112 59.22 66.21 -50.86
C ASP A 112 58.46 65.94 -49.56
N ASP A 113 57.89 64.74 -49.41
CA ASP A 113 57.11 64.36 -48.23
C ASP A 113 57.98 64.30 -46.97
N VAL A 114 57.56 65.04 -45.94
CA VAL A 114 58.30 65.21 -44.68
C VAL A 114 58.25 63.97 -43.77
N ASP A 115 57.23 63.11 -43.92
CA ASP A 115 57.06 61.90 -43.12
C ASP A 115 56.30 60.78 -43.86
N ALA A 116 56.20 59.61 -43.22
CA ALA A 116 55.50 58.46 -43.77
C ALA A 116 53.97 58.64 -43.88
N ALA A 117 53.38 59.58 -43.13
CA ALA A 117 51.95 59.87 -43.22
C ALA A 117 51.65 60.66 -44.49
N ALA A 118 52.43 61.70 -44.78
CA ALA A 118 52.39 62.45 -46.03
C ALA A 118 52.60 61.54 -47.24
N ALA A 119 53.62 60.66 -47.20
CA ALA A 119 53.85 59.67 -48.26
C ALA A 119 52.65 58.72 -48.50
N LYS A 120 51.96 58.28 -47.43
CA LYS A 120 50.75 57.44 -47.56
C LYS A 120 49.58 58.21 -48.17
N GLU A 121 49.49 59.50 -47.90
CA GLU A 121 48.48 60.37 -48.48
C GLU A 121 48.73 60.58 -49.98
N THR A 122 49.97 60.92 -50.35
CA THR A 122 50.43 61.02 -51.76
C THR A 122 50.16 59.73 -52.54
N LEU A 123 50.34 58.56 -51.92
CA LEU A 123 50.06 57.26 -52.52
C LEU A 123 48.57 56.82 -52.46
N GLY A 124 47.69 57.58 -51.80
CA GLY A 124 46.26 57.28 -51.69
C GLY A 124 45.87 56.18 -50.69
N LEU A 125 46.73 55.83 -49.73
CA LEU A 125 46.48 54.80 -48.72
C LEU A 125 45.72 55.31 -47.47
N ALA A 126 45.26 56.56 -47.46
CA ALA A 126 44.63 57.19 -46.30
C ALA A 126 43.40 56.44 -45.75
N ALA A 127 42.63 55.72 -46.58
CA ALA A 127 41.46 54.95 -46.15
C ALA A 127 41.80 53.59 -45.49
N VAL A 128 43.03 53.09 -45.68
CA VAL A 128 43.52 51.84 -45.03
C VAL A 128 44.35 52.17 -43.78
N ALA A 129 44.80 53.42 -43.66
CA ALA A 129 45.79 53.84 -42.67
C ALA A 129 45.24 54.37 -41.33
N SER A 130 43.93 54.30 -41.07
CA SER A 130 43.36 54.66 -39.75
C SER A 130 43.22 53.47 -38.77
N SER A 131 43.42 52.21 -39.20
CA SER A 131 43.55 51.05 -38.30
C SER A 131 44.70 50.09 -38.61
N GLY A 132 45.47 50.30 -39.67
CA GLY A 132 46.78 49.65 -39.81
C GLY A 132 46.81 48.16 -40.13
N SER A 133 45.71 47.49 -40.52
CA SER A 133 45.80 46.25 -41.32
C SER A 133 44.46 45.77 -41.93
N ALA A 134 44.54 45.06 -43.05
CA ALA A 134 43.42 44.37 -43.72
C ALA A 134 42.96 43.08 -43.00
N SER A 135 43.31 42.92 -41.72
CA SER A 135 43.00 41.75 -40.88
C SER A 135 41.54 41.67 -40.45
N ASP A 136 40.82 42.79 -40.46
CA ASP A 136 39.47 42.91 -39.89
C ASP A 136 38.38 42.17 -40.69
N LEU A 137 38.68 41.75 -41.92
CA LEU A 137 37.78 40.93 -42.74
C LEU A 137 38.00 39.42 -42.55
N THR A 138 39.12 39.00 -41.96
CA THR A 138 39.49 37.58 -41.83
C THR A 138 39.20 37.01 -40.44
N THR A 139 39.08 37.85 -39.40
CA THR A 139 38.68 37.43 -38.04
C THR A 139 37.16 37.50 -37.81
N GLY A 140 36.38 37.95 -38.81
CA GLY A 140 34.93 38.05 -38.74
C GLY A 140 34.39 39.14 -37.80
N THR A 141 35.25 40.04 -37.32
CA THR A 141 34.90 41.11 -36.39
C THR A 141 35.12 42.47 -37.02
N ILE A 142 34.00 43.12 -37.40
CA ILE A 142 33.97 44.54 -37.72
C ILE A 142 33.47 45.26 -36.48
N ALA A 143 34.22 46.23 -35.97
CA ALA A 143 33.79 47.05 -34.82
C ALA A 143 32.47 47.78 -35.14
N ASP A 144 31.58 47.88 -34.15
CA ASP A 144 30.22 48.45 -34.28
C ASP A 144 30.21 49.84 -34.95
N ALA A 145 31.21 50.68 -34.63
CA ALA A 145 31.39 52.00 -35.22
C ALA A 145 31.64 52.01 -36.75
N ARG A 146 31.94 50.84 -37.34
CA ARG A 146 32.16 50.65 -38.78
C ARG A 146 30.97 50.00 -39.48
N LEU A 147 29.92 49.66 -38.74
CA LEU A 147 28.65 49.22 -39.30
C LEU A 147 27.70 50.43 -39.42
N PRO A 148 26.96 50.58 -40.53
CA PRO A 148 25.97 51.64 -40.65
C PRO A 148 24.82 51.40 -39.64
N SER A 149 24.25 52.49 -39.13
CA SER A 149 23.16 52.46 -38.12
C SER A 149 21.88 51.78 -38.61
N THR A 150 21.72 51.57 -39.92
CA THR A 150 20.64 50.81 -40.53
C THR A 150 21.20 49.88 -41.62
N GLN A 151 21.13 48.57 -41.40
CA GLN A 151 21.51 47.57 -42.40
C GLN A 151 20.28 47.05 -43.16
N ALA A 152 19.65 47.90 -43.96
CA ALA A 152 18.51 47.48 -44.79
C ALA A 152 18.96 46.44 -45.84
N GLY A 153 18.19 45.35 -45.99
CA GLY A 153 18.41 44.35 -47.05
C GLY A 153 19.35 43.18 -46.72
N LYS A 154 19.70 42.95 -45.45
CA LYS A 154 20.39 41.73 -45.04
C LYS A 154 19.38 40.59 -44.85
N THR A 155 19.32 39.65 -45.78
CA THR A 155 18.62 38.37 -45.58
C THR A 155 19.59 37.40 -44.89
N PHE A 156 19.30 36.99 -43.64
CA PHE A 156 20.00 35.87 -43.02
C PHE A 156 19.59 34.60 -43.76
N ASN A 157 20.39 34.20 -44.74
CA ASN A 157 20.14 33.13 -45.70
C ASN A 157 20.43 31.73 -45.15
N THR A 158 20.73 31.60 -43.84
CA THR A 158 20.84 30.34 -43.11
C THR A 158 20.26 30.51 -41.70
N THR A 159 19.76 29.42 -41.10
CA THR A 159 19.15 29.37 -39.76
C THR A 159 20.12 29.85 -38.67
N ALA A 160 20.20 31.15 -38.46
CA ALA A 160 20.90 31.72 -37.32
C ALA A 160 19.93 31.74 -36.13
N CYS A 161 20.26 31.00 -35.08
CA CYS A 161 19.73 31.27 -33.76
C CYS A 161 20.16 32.69 -33.36
N ILE A 162 19.19 33.56 -33.09
CA ILE A 162 19.45 34.86 -32.49
C ILE A 162 19.97 34.60 -31.07
N ARG A 163 21.29 34.74 -30.88
CA ARG A 163 21.93 34.63 -29.57
C ARG A 163 22.05 36.02 -28.98
N VAL A 164 21.14 36.38 -28.06
CA VAL A 164 21.16 37.69 -27.40
C VAL A 164 21.96 37.61 -26.10
N GLY A 165 23.12 38.27 -26.07
CA GLY A 165 23.80 38.73 -24.84
C GLY A 165 24.91 37.83 -24.29
N ALA A 166 25.89 38.48 -23.65
CA ALA A 166 26.87 37.88 -22.75
C ALA A 166 26.48 38.23 -21.31
N ALA A 167 25.77 37.34 -20.63
CA ALA A 167 25.45 37.51 -19.21
C ALA A 167 26.29 36.52 -18.37
N THR A 168 27.15 37.06 -17.50
CA THR A 168 28.06 36.29 -16.64
C THR A 168 27.37 35.66 -15.42
N SER A 169 26.04 35.49 -15.42
CA SER A 169 25.30 34.83 -14.32
C SER A 169 23.92 34.31 -14.75
N GLN A 170 23.87 33.01 -15.05
CA GLN A 170 22.75 32.05 -14.84
C GLN A 170 21.29 32.46 -15.19
N ASN A 171 21.02 33.05 -16.37
CA ASN A 171 19.65 33.28 -16.90
C ASN A 171 19.57 33.20 -18.45
N ASP A 172 19.96 32.08 -19.05
CA ASP A 172 19.93 31.88 -20.50
C ASP A 172 18.52 31.55 -21.02
N TYR A 173 17.81 32.55 -21.55
CA TYR A 173 16.54 32.37 -22.28
C TYR A 173 16.62 32.94 -23.70
N LEU A 174 15.87 32.35 -24.64
CA LEU A 174 15.67 32.90 -25.98
C LEU A 174 14.87 34.21 -25.89
N LEU A 175 15.54 35.35 -26.04
CA LEU A 175 14.89 36.66 -26.20
C LEU A 175 14.49 36.85 -27.67
N LEU A 176 13.25 36.49 -28.04
CA LEU A 176 12.66 36.89 -29.32
C LEU A 176 12.40 38.41 -29.29
N GLN A 177 13.04 39.18 -30.17
CA GLN A 177 12.78 40.60 -30.30
C GLN A 177 11.64 40.84 -31.33
N PRO A 178 10.82 41.91 -31.20
CA PRO A 178 9.60 42.07 -32.00
C PRO A 178 9.75 42.14 -33.53
N THR A 179 10.95 42.21 -34.09
CA THR A 179 11.18 42.46 -35.53
C THR A 179 11.40 41.22 -36.38
N ASP A 180 11.37 40.04 -35.77
CA ASP A 180 11.75 38.77 -36.43
C ASP A 180 10.55 38.06 -37.13
N VAL A 181 9.45 38.78 -37.35
CA VAL A 181 8.09 38.27 -37.62
C VAL A 181 7.72 38.11 -39.11
N GLY A 182 7.00 37.01 -39.39
CA GLY A 182 6.33 36.68 -40.66
C GLY A 182 5.32 35.54 -40.46
N ALA A 183 4.45 35.27 -41.43
CA ALA A 183 3.41 34.24 -41.32
C ALA A 183 4.01 32.86 -41.00
N GLY A 184 3.54 32.23 -39.91
CA GLY A 184 3.97 30.90 -39.48
C GLY A 184 5.26 30.86 -38.64
N LYS A 185 5.59 31.93 -37.91
CA LYS A 185 6.79 32.01 -37.05
C LYS A 185 6.43 32.05 -35.57
N PRO A 186 7.29 31.47 -34.69
CA PRO A 186 7.08 31.52 -33.26
C PRO A 186 7.10 32.97 -32.83
N SER A 187 6.02 33.35 -32.20
CA SER A 187 5.81 34.70 -31.77
C SER A 187 5.17 34.61 -30.41
N LEU A 188 5.67 35.41 -29.50
CA LEU A 188 4.74 35.92 -28.53
C LEU A 188 3.85 36.91 -29.30
N PHE A 189 2.60 36.52 -29.59
CA PHE A 189 1.66 37.33 -30.39
C PHE A 189 0.39 37.65 -29.63
N PHE A 190 -0.08 38.86 -29.84
CA PHE A 190 -1.34 39.37 -29.33
C PHE A 190 -2.15 39.88 -30.53
N GLN A 191 -3.29 39.26 -30.82
CA GLN A 191 -4.11 39.54 -32.00
C GLN A 191 -5.60 39.65 -31.64
N LYS A 192 -6.31 40.63 -32.23
CA LYS A 192 -7.77 40.79 -32.15
C LYS A 192 -8.40 40.35 -33.46
N SER A 193 -9.36 39.44 -33.41
CA SER A 193 -10.13 39.05 -34.60
C SER A 193 -11.05 40.20 -35.03
N THR A 194 -11.24 40.40 -36.33
CA THR A 194 -12.09 41.47 -36.88
C THR A 194 -13.60 41.19 -36.75
N THR A 195 -13.97 39.94 -36.53
CA THR A 195 -15.37 39.48 -36.42
C THR A 195 -15.77 39.06 -35.00
N ALA A 196 -14.82 38.76 -34.11
CA ALA A 196 -15.10 38.41 -32.72
C ALA A 196 -14.70 39.56 -31.78
N GLY A 197 -15.53 39.88 -30.79
CA GLY A 197 -15.31 41.00 -29.85
C GLY A 197 -14.05 40.93 -28.98
N ASN A 198 -13.22 39.88 -29.07
CA ASN A 198 -12.24 39.48 -28.05
C ASN A 198 -10.78 39.48 -28.59
N TRP A 199 -9.81 39.60 -27.68
CA TRP A 199 -8.36 39.54 -27.98
C TRP A 199 -7.77 38.16 -27.64
N VAL A 200 -6.75 37.71 -28.38
CA VAL A 200 -6.02 36.44 -28.23
C VAL A 200 -4.52 36.73 -28.03
N ALA A 201 -3.90 36.16 -27.01
CA ALA A 201 -2.48 36.27 -26.66
C ALA A 201 -1.79 34.89 -26.60
N GLY A 202 -1.20 34.43 -27.69
CA GLY A 202 -0.50 33.16 -27.71
C GLY A 202 0.99 33.35 -27.51
N LEU A 203 1.61 32.43 -26.77
CA LEU A 203 2.89 31.92 -27.23
C LEU A 203 2.57 31.08 -28.48
N TRP A 204 2.74 31.65 -29.67
CA TRP A 204 2.73 30.89 -30.92
C TRP A 204 4.07 30.21 -31.00
N ASP A 205 4.03 28.92 -31.27
CA ASP A 205 5.15 28.24 -31.90
C ASP A 205 5.17 28.44 -33.44
N GLY A 206 4.08 28.96 -34.04
CA GLY A 206 4.00 29.36 -35.44
C GLY A 206 3.16 28.49 -36.39
N VAL A 207 2.26 27.59 -35.94
CA VAL A 207 1.75 26.53 -36.85
C VAL A 207 0.27 26.61 -37.33
N THR A 208 -0.64 27.44 -36.82
CA THR A 208 -1.92 27.78 -37.52
C THR A 208 -2.70 28.90 -36.82
N SER A 209 -3.65 29.50 -37.55
CA SER A 209 -4.24 30.83 -37.33
C SER A 209 -5.56 30.86 -36.53
N ASN A 210 -5.66 30.26 -35.34
CA ASN A 210 -6.81 30.46 -34.44
C ASN A 210 -6.56 30.12 -32.94
N VAL A 211 -6.89 31.08 -32.03
CA VAL A 211 -7.45 30.97 -30.64
C VAL A 211 -6.73 30.17 -29.51
N GLY A 212 -6.39 30.84 -28.39
CA GLY A 212 -6.16 30.25 -27.04
C GLY A 212 -4.77 30.48 -26.39
N ASN A 213 -4.70 31.10 -25.21
CA ASN A 213 -3.46 31.61 -24.60
C ASN A 213 -2.83 30.63 -23.61
N LEU A 214 -1.86 29.84 -24.03
CA LEU A 214 -1.10 28.93 -23.16
C LEU A 214 0.10 29.66 -22.50
N ASN A 215 0.18 29.66 -21.17
CA ASN A 215 1.20 30.37 -20.37
C ASN A 215 1.87 29.42 -19.37
N PHE A 216 3.21 29.43 -19.33
CA PHE A 216 4.05 28.58 -18.48
C PHE A 216 4.83 29.46 -17.48
N VAL A 217 4.54 29.31 -16.18
CA VAL A 217 5.27 30.00 -15.08
C VAL A 217 5.91 28.95 -14.16
N ALA A 218 6.85 29.38 -13.31
CA ALA A 218 7.76 28.50 -12.56
C ALA A 218 7.10 27.33 -11.79
N ASN A 219 5.79 27.37 -11.55
CA ASN A 219 5.05 26.27 -10.92
C ASN A 219 3.66 26.02 -11.54
N SER A 220 3.32 26.55 -12.71
CA SER A 220 2.02 26.28 -13.31
C SER A 220 1.94 26.50 -14.82
N VAL A 221 0.97 25.81 -15.43
CA VAL A 221 0.56 26.03 -16.82
C VAL A 221 -0.87 26.56 -16.80
N SER A 222 -1.19 27.56 -17.60
CA SER A 222 -2.54 28.15 -17.71
C SER A 222 -2.94 28.35 -19.16
N VAL A 223 -4.22 28.15 -19.49
CA VAL A 223 -4.80 28.42 -20.83
C VAL A 223 -5.89 29.46 -20.70
N ASN A 224 -5.81 30.55 -21.46
CA ASN A 224 -6.74 31.68 -21.38
C ASN A 224 -6.89 32.25 -19.95
N GLY A 225 -5.80 32.21 -19.17
CA GLY A 225 -5.77 32.72 -17.78
C GLY A 225 -6.25 31.74 -16.72
N ASN A 226 -6.82 30.61 -17.12
CA ASN A 226 -7.22 29.56 -16.21
C ASN A 226 -6.06 28.60 -15.96
N GLN A 227 -5.65 28.42 -14.70
CA GLN A 227 -4.57 27.50 -14.33
C GLN A 227 -5.00 26.05 -14.62
N ILE A 228 -4.29 25.43 -15.57
CA ILE A 228 -4.55 24.09 -16.07
C ILE A 228 -3.62 23.01 -15.47
N ALA A 229 -2.52 23.43 -14.86
CA ALA A 229 -1.63 22.52 -14.14
C ALA A 229 -0.78 23.27 -13.11
N THR A 230 -0.44 22.61 -12.00
CA THR A 230 0.63 23.02 -11.08
C THR A 230 1.80 22.05 -11.27
N LEU A 231 3.01 22.58 -11.53
CA LEU A 231 4.18 21.82 -11.94
C LEU A 231 5.04 21.31 -10.76
N ASN A 232 4.58 21.50 -9.52
CA ASN A 232 5.19 20.92 -8.33
C ASN A 232 4.17 20.02 -7.62
N GLY A 233 4.17 18.73 -8.00
CA GLY A 233 3.14 17.75 -7.60
C GLY A 233 1.88 17.85 -8.47
N ALA A 234 1.72 16.91 -9.41
CA ALA A 234 0.78 16.99 -10.53
C ALA A 234 -0.70 17.25 -10.15
N THR A 235 -1.34 18.18 -10.84
CA THR A 235 -2.80 18.26 -10.99
C THR A 235 -3.13 18.80 -12.39
N PHE A 236 -4.19 18.27 -13.03
CA PHE A 236 -4.59 18.52 -14.43
C PHE A 236 -5.92 19.28 -14.53
N THR A 237 -6.08 20.12 -15.56
CA THR A 237 -7.36 20.77 -15.90
C THR A 237 -7.44 21.15 -17.39
N GLY A 238 -8.05 20.44 -18.34
CA GLY A 238 -9.49 20.28 -18.57
C GLY A 238 -10.05 18.97 -18.02
N ALA A 239 -11.20 18.89 -17.39
CA ALA A 239 -11.19 19.05 -15.94
C ALA A 239 -11.04 20.50 -15.43
N VAL A 240 -11.80 20.73 -14.35
CA VAL A 240 -11.92 21.84 -13.35
C VAL A 240 -11.72 23.28 -13.81
N LEU A 241 -12.65 24.18 -13.40
CA LEU A 241 -12.43 25.56 -12.89
C LEU A 241 -13.81 26.07 -12.36
N ALA A 242 -14.07 26.27 -11.07
CA ALA A 242 -13.41 27.18 -10.12
C ALA A 242 -13.64 26.77 -8.63
N GLY A 243 -12.85 27.32 -7.68
CA GLY A 243 -12.99 27.11 -6.22
C GLY A 243 -12.35 25.81 -5.69
N PRO A 244 -11.73 25.78 -4.50
CA PRO A 244 -10.44 25.10 -4.32
C PRO A 244 -10.55 23.57 -4.21
N ILE A 245 -10.17 22.87 -5.29
CA ILE A 245 -9.55 21.55 -5.21
C ILE A 245 -8.06 21.79 -4.96
N VAL A 246 -7.66 21.67 -3.69
CA VAL A 246 -6.24 21.62 -3.30
C VAL A 246 -5.90 20.15 -3.13
N SER A 247 -4.98 19.61 -3.95
CA SER A 247 -4.33 18.35 -3.63
C SER A 247 -2.95 18.64 -3.03
N THR A 248 -2.90 18.64 -1.70
CA THR A 248 -1.64 18.45 -0.95
C THR A 248 -1.87 17.29 0.00
N ASN A 249 -0.98 16.29 -0.01
CA ASN A 249 -1.00 15.08 0.83
C ASN A 249 -2.08 14.01 0.51
N GLY A 250 -2.46 13.81 -0.76
CA GLY A 250 -3.30 12.67 -1.18
C GLY A 250 -4.82 12.80 -0.93
N GLU A 251 -5.27 13.98 -0.50
CA GLU A 251 -6.68 14.28 -0.22
C GLU A 251 -7.34 15.03 -1.40
N VAL A 252 -8.61 14.72 -1.68
CA VAL A 252 -9.46 15.48 -2.62
C VAL A 252 -10.44 16.31 -1.80
N ILE A 253 -10.22 17.63 -1.74
CA ILE A 253 -11.05 18.55 -0.95
C ILE A 253 -12.02 19.29 -1.88
N VAL A 254 -13.33 19.20 -1.62
CA VAL A 254 -14.38 19.94 -2.35
C VAL A 254 -15.03 20.94 -1.40
N ARG A 255 -14.82 22.24 -1.62
CA ARG A 255 -15.42 23.33 -0.80
C ARG A 255 -16.57 24.00 -1.57
N SER A 256 -17.73 24.08 -0.94
CA SER A 256 -18.92 24.77 -1.46
C SER A 256 -19.79 25.24 -0.30
N SER A 257 -20.49 26.37 -0.46
CA SER A 257 -21.55 26.82 0.45
C SER A 257 -22.88 26.07 0.21
N GLY A 258 -22.96 25.29 -0.87
CA GLY A 258 -24.03 24.34 -1.14
C GLY A 258 -23.54 22.89 -1.06
N ASN A 259 -24.29 21.97 -1.67
CA ASN A 259 -23.94 20.55 -1.67
C ASN A 259 -22.61 20.32 -2.39
N ARG A 260 -21.83 19.37 -1.89
CA ARG A 260 -20.51 19.00 -2.44
C ARG A 260 -20.64 17.66 -3.12
N HIS A 261 -20.39 17.60 -4.43
CA HIS A 261 -20.71 16.45 -5.27
C HIS A 261 -19.45 15.87 -5.92
N LEU A 262 -19.39 14.55 -6.02
CA LEU A 262 -18.50 13.78 -6.90
C LEU A 262 -19.37 12.97 -7.85
N TRP A 263 -19.46 13.43 -9.11
CA TRP A 263 -20.25 12.76 -10.14
C TRP A 263 -19.43 11.72 -10.88
N LEU A 264 -20.04 10.56 -11.13
CA LEU A 264 -19.57 9.53 -12.04
C LEU A 264 -20.50 9.53 -13.25
N ARG A 265 -19.97 9.88 -14.42
CA ARG A 265 -20.71 9.95 -15.70
C ARG A 265 -20.02 9.09 -16.75
N ASN A 266 -20.75 8.67 -17.77
CA ASN A 266 -20.14 8.02 -18.94
C ASN A 266 -19.58 9.07 -19.92
N ALA A 267 -18.94 8.60 -21.00
CA ALA A 267 -18.37 9.46 -22.04
C ALA A 267 -19.41 10.32 -22.81
N ALA A 268 -20.70 10.01 -22.68
CA ALA A 268 -21.81 10.78 -23.25
C ALA A 268 -22.49 11.69 -22.19
N ASP A 269 -21.81 11.96 -21.07
CA ASP A 269 -22.28 12.76 -19.93
C ASP A 269 -23.58 12.29 -19.26
N VAL A 270 -23.94 11.02 -19.45
CA VAL A 270 -25.08 10.40 -18.75
C VAL A 270 -24.66 9.99 -17.35
N ASN A 271 -25.46 10.36 -16.36
CA ASN A 271 -25.23 10.03 -14.95
C ASN A 271 -25.16 8.51 -14.72
N ARG A 272 -24.20 8.07 -13.90
CA ARG A 272 -23.99 6.67 -13.49
C ARG A 272 -23.92 6.53 -11.97
N GLY A 273 -23.32 7.50 -11.31
CA GLY A 273 -23.25 7.56 -9.86
C GLY A 273 -23.04 8.98 -9.37
N LEU A 274 -23.42 9.23 -8.12
CA LEU A 274 -23.13 10.47 -7.42
C LEU A 274 -22.81 10.12 -5.97
N VAL A 275 -21.67 10.59 -5.48
CA VAL A 275 -21.42 10.69 -4.04
C VAL A 275 -21.49 12.16 -3.67
N TYR A 276 -22.30 12.52 -2.69
CA TYR A 276 -22.40 13.92 -2.29
C TYR A 276 -22.56 14.07 -0.79
N HIS A 277 -22.16 15.23 -0.31
CA HIS A 277 -22.53 15.74 0.99
C HIS A 277 -23.63 16.79 0.82
N ASP A 278 -24.73 16.64 1.55
CA ASP A 278 -25.83 17.59 1.63
C ASP A 278 -25.52 18.68 2.65
N ASN A 279 -25.51 19.94 2.23
CA ASN A 279 -25.16 21.05 3.10
C ASN A 279 -26.23 21.35 4.16
N ALA A 280 -27.51 21.05 3.87
CA ALA A 280 -28.60 21.38 4.77
C ALA A 280 -28.76 20.38 5.92
N SER A 281 -28.50 19.10 5.65
CA SER A 281 -28.73 18.00 6.59
C SER A 281 -27.45 17.36 7.14
N GLY A 282 -26.28 17.83 6.72
CA GLY A 282 -24.99 17.23 7.08
C GLY A 282 -24.77 15.80 6.55
N SER A 283 -25.73 15.26 5.79
CA SER A 283 -25.71 13.87 5.37
C SER A 283 -24.76 13.61 4.21
N ILE A 284 -24.23 12.40 4.14
CA ILE A 284 -23.48 11.89 2.98
C ILE A 284 -24.39 10.88 2.26
N GLY A 285 -24.65 11.13 0.97
CA GLY A 285 -25.44 10.28 0.11
C GLY A 285 -24.64 9.69 -1.05
N SER A 286 -24.91 8.43 -1.39
CA SER A 286 -24.45 7.81 -2.63
C SER A 286 -25.64 7.33 -3.45
N LEU A 287 -25.78 7.86 -4.68
CA LEU A 287 -26.91 7.62 -5.58
C LEU A 287 -26.45 6.82 -6.79
N LEU A 288 -27.27 5.85 -7.18
CA LEU A 288 -27.07 4.97 -8.32
C LEU A 288 -28.08 5.28 -9.42
N TYR A 289 -27.59 5.35 -10.65
CA TYR A 289 -28.39 5.64 -11.84
C TYR A 289 -28.31 4.47 -12.83
N ASN A 290 -29.38 4.22 -13.59
CA ASN A 290 -29.40 3.18 -14.61
C ASN A 290 -28.68 3.66 -15.90
N THR A 291 -28.68 2.82 -16.93
CA THR A 291 -28.04 3.12 -18.23
C THR A 291 -28.63 4.32 -18.95
N SER A 292 -29.91 4.65 -18.73
CA SER A 292 -30.55 5.85 -19.29
C SER A 292 -30.31 7.12 -18.44
N GLY A 293 -29.65 7.00 -17.28
CA GLY A 293 -29.41 8.11 -16.37
C GLY A 293 -30.56 8.41 -15.40
N ALA A 294 -31.58 7.55 -15.36
CA ALA A 294 -32.66 7.64 -14.37
C ALA A 294 -32.17 7.10 -13.01
N PHE A 295 -32.61 7.76 -11.93
CA PHE A 295 -32.31 7.35 -10.57
C PHE A 295 -32.88 5.95 -10.27
N VAL A 296 -32.14 5.13 -9.53
CA VAL A 296 -32.55 3.76 -9.17
C VAL A 296 -32.61 3.59 -7.65
N ARG A 297 -31.50 3.83 -6.96
CA ARG A 297 -31.37 3.63 -5.51
C ARG A 297 -30.42 4.64 -4.89
N ALA A 298 -30.60 4.87 -3.60
CA ALA A 298 -29.71 5.67 -2.78
C ALA A 298 -29.33 4.92 -1.51
N PHE A 299 -28.15 5.29 -1.00
CA PHE A 299 -27.67 4.97 0.33
C PHE A 299 -27.31 6.29 1.02
N TYR A 300 -27.73 6.46 2.28
CA TYR A 300 -27.52 7.68 3.05
C TYR A 300 -26.93 7.38 4.42
N LEU A 301 -25.99 8.22 4.83
CA LEU A 301 -25.44 8.37 6.19
C LEU A 301 -25.84 9.75 6.69
N ARG A 302 -26.70 9.82 7.70
CA ARG A 302 -27.23 11.07 8.24
C ARG A 302 -26.50 11.50 9.51
N GLU A 303 -26.56 12.79 9.83
CA GLU A 303 -25.92 13.36 11.02
C GLU A 303 -26.54 12.87 12.34
N ASP A 304 -27.81 12.44 12.31
CA ASP A 304 -28.54 11.85 13.43
C ASP A 304 -28.16 10.38 13.69
N GLY A 305 -27.07 9.89 13.10
CA GLY A 305 -26.57 8.52 13.25
C GLY A 305 -27.33 7.48 12.44
N VAL A 306 -28.27 7.88 11.59
CA VAL A 306 -29.09 6.95 10.81
C VAL A 306 -28.44 6.60 9.48
N MET A 307 -28.31 5.29 9.21
CA MET A 307 -28.02 4.72 7.90
C MET A 307 -29.30 4.24 7.20
N GLU A 308 -29.45 4.58 5.91
CA GLU A 308 -30.61 4.21 5.10
C GLU A 308 -30.22 3.70 3.72
N TRP A 309 -30.80 2.57 3.28
CA TRP A 309 -30.71 2.13 1.90
C TRP A 309 -31.91 1.28 1.50
N GLY A 310 -32.51 1.54 0.33
CA GLY A 310 -33.48 0.63 -0.29
C GLY A 310 -34.61 0.10 0.61
N GLY A 311 -35.19 0.93 1.49
CA GLY A 311 -36.25 0.51 2.43
C GLY A 311 -35.74 -0.15 3.72
N HIS A 312 -34.44 -0.10 3.98
CA HIS A 312 -33.81 -0.43 5.25
C HIS A 312 -33.38 0.85 5.96
N ARG A 313 -33.67 0.95 7.27
CA ARG A 313 -33.23 2.05 8.14
C ARG A 313 -32.61 1.48 9.40
N GLN A 314 -31.39 1.88 9.71
CA GLN A 314 -30.64 1.45 10.88
C GLN A 314 -30.09 2.67 11.61
N THR A 315 -30.34 2.77 12.91
CA THR A 315 -29.67 3.78 13.75
C THR A 315 -28.34 3.20 14.23
N ILE A 316 -27.23 3.87 13.87
CA ILE A 316 -25.88 3.56 14.33
C ILE A 316 -25.55 4.52 15.47
N ASP A 317 -26.19 4.28 16.61
CA ASP A 317 -25.83 4.98 17.84
C ASP A 317 -24.68 4.26 18.54
N GLY A 318 -23.57 4.97 18.72
CA GLY A 318 -22.45 4.53 19.52
C GLY A 318 -22.81 4.49 21.00
N ARG A 319 -23.33 3.36 21.49
CA ARG A 319 -23.37 2.90 22.90
C ARG A 319 -24.03 3.79 23.98
N THR A 320 -24.33 5.07 23.79
CA THR A 320 -24.52 5.97 24.95
C THR A 320 -25.92 6.50 25.26
N THR A 321 -26.95 6.40 24.40
CA THR A 321 -28.20 7.14 24.70
C THR A 321 -29.56 6.51 24.39
N GLY A 322 -29.67 5.23 24.01
CA GLY A 322 -30.98 4.56 24.03
C GLY A 322 -31.21 3.49 22.98
N GLY A 323 -30.66 2.30 23.23
CA GLY A 323 -30.93 1.11 22.41
C GLY A 323 -30.46 1.20 20.95
N SER A 324 -30.48 0.07 20.24
CA SER A 324 -30.25 0.04 18.79
C SER A 324 -31.48 -0.50 18.09
N GLU A 325 -31.93 0.19 17.05
CA GLU A 325 -33.10 -0.19 16.27
C GLU A 325 -32.72 -0.38 14.80
N THR A 326 -33.15 -1.50 14.23
CA THR A 326 -33.10 -1.73 12.79
C THR A 326 -34.52 -2.00 12.28
N ARG A 327 -34.90 -1.31 11.21
CA ARG A 327 -36.22 -1.38 10.59
C ARG A 327 -36.12 -1.86 9.15
N TRP A 328 -37.04 -2.75 8.78
CA TRP A 328 -37.26 -3.21 7.41
C TRP A 328 -38.67 -2.83 6.99
N TYR A 329 -38.77 -1.93 6.02
CA TYR A 329 -40.05 -1.55 5.43
C TYR A 329 -40.44 -2.62 4.40
N ALA A 330 -41.57 -3.31 4.64
CA ALA A 330 -42.11 -4.29 3.71
C ALA A 330 -42.87 -3.61 2.57
N ASP A 331 -43.58 -2.52 2.90
CA ASP A 331 -44.29 -1.64 1.97
C ASP A 331 -44.44 -0.23 2.58
N ASN A 332 -45.29 0.62 1.99
CA ASN A 332 -45.51 1.99 2.45
C ASN A 332 -46.15 2.09 3.85
N ASN A 333 -46.74 1.03 4.37
CA ASN A 333 -47.54 1.02 5.59
C ASN A 333 -47.05 -0.01 6.61
N SER A 334 -46.38 -1.07 6.17
CA SER A 334 -45.98 -2.20 7.01
C SER A 334 -44.47 -2.27 7.17
N HIS A 335 -44.02 -2.49 8.41
CA HIS A 335 -42.61 -2.66 8.68
C HIS A 335 -42.35 -3.59 9.88
N PHE A 336 -41.21 -4.26 9.81
CA PHE A 336 -40.65 -5.03 10.91
C PHE A 336 -39.52 -4.25 11.55
N ARG A 337 -39.35 -4.43 12.85
CA ARG A 337 -38.18 -3.92 13.55
C ARG A 337 -37.67 -4.92 14.56
N TYR A 338 -36.37 -4.90 14.77
CA TYR A 338 -35.78 -5.43 15.99
C TYR A 338 -35.09 -4.32 16.76
N ILE A 339 -35.30 -4.34 18.08
CA ILE A 339 -34.76 -3.37 19.01
C ILE A 339 -33.96 -4.13 20.06
N PHE A 340 -32.75 -3.67 20.31
CA PHE A 340 -32.05 -3.95 21.56
C PHE A 340 -32.24 -2.73 22.44
N GLY A 341 -33.05 -2.85 23.49
CA GLY A 341 -33.30 -1.77 24.44
C GLY A 341 -32.06 -1.48 25.29
N SER A 342 -31.97 -0.29 25.86
CA SER A 342 -30.92 0.07 26.83
C SER A 342 -31.04 -0.70 28.16
N ASP A 343 -32.12 -1.43 28.34
CA ASP A 343 -32.44 -2.29 29.49
C ASP A 343 -32.06 -3.77 29.28
N ASN A 344 -31.21 -4.06 28.29
CA ASN A 344 -30.85 -5.42 27.85
C ASN A 344 -32.05 -6.27 27.36
N THR A 345 -33.17 -5.64 26.99
CA THR A 345 -34.27 -6.36 26.35
C THR A 345 -34.08 -6.43 24.85
N PHE A 346 -34.51 -7.54 24.24
CA PHE A 346 -34.61 -7.69 22.79
C PHE A 346 -36.08 -7.67 22.40
N ASN A 347 -36.50 -6.90 21.39
CA ASN A 347 -37.88 -6.92 20.92
C ASN A 347 -37.89 -7.11 19.40
N PHE A 348 -38.63 -8.11 18.92
CA PHE A 348 -38.99 -8.24 17.51
C PHE A 348 -40.45 -7.84 17.34
N GLN A 349 -40.67 -6.78 16.57
CA GLN A 349 -41.95 -6.08 16.48
C GLN A 349 -42.39 -5.91 15.02
N TRP A 350 -43.69 -5.84 14.83
CA TRP A 350 -44.32 -5.51 13.55
C TRP A 350 -45.33 -4.39 13.75
N SER A 351 -45.43 -3.53 12.75
CA SER A 351 -46.47 -2.51 12.66
C SER A 351 -47.05 -2.49 11.25
N SER A 352 -48.35 -2.22 11.17
CA SER A 352 -49.10 -1.93 9.93
C SER A 352 -49.34 -0.43 9.73
N ASP A 353 -48.73 0.42 10.56
CA ASP A 353 -48.80 1.87 10.45
C ASP A 353 -47.41 2.44 10.18
N PHE A 354 -47.31 3.33 9.18
CA PHE A 354 -46.08 4.04 8.84
C PHE A 354 -45.68 5.08 9.90
N TYR A 355 -46.65 5.68 10.60
CA TYR A 355 -46.45 6.80 11.52
C TYR A 355 -46.03 6.38 12.93
N GLN A 356 -45.66 5.11 13.14
CA GLN A 356 -45.02 4.60 14.37
C GLN A 356 -45.91 4.71 15.61
N SER A 357 -47.23 4.85 15.46
CA SER A 357 -48.14 5.06 16.59
C SER A 357 -48.40 3.78 17.41
N SER A 358 -48.23 2.60 16.82
CA SER A 358 -48.39 1.32 17.51
C SER A 358 -47.51 0.22 16.93
N PHE A 359 -46.68 -0.38 17.78
CA PHE A 359 -45.91 -1.58 17.45
C PHE A 359 -46.43 -2.76 18.25
N ARG A 360 -46.76 -3.84 17.56
CA ARG A 360 -47.06 -5.11 18.21
C ARG A 360 -45.78 -5.91 18.34
N THR A 361 -45.45 -6.29 19.56
CA THR A 361 -44.32 -7.17 19.82
C THR A 361 -44.71 -8.59 19.55
N ILE A 362 -43.92 -9.28 18.72
CA ILE A 362 -44.09 -10.69 18.38
C ILE A 362 -43.24 -11.53 19.33
N MET A 363 -42.03 -11.06 19.63
CA MET A 363 -41.09 -11.72 20.55
C MET A 363 -40.37 -10.68 21.41
N ARG A 364 -40.18 -10.98 22.70
CA ARG A 364 -39.41 -10.21 23.68
C ARG A 364 -38.39 -11.12 24.35
N GLY A 365 -37.12 -10.78 24.26
CA GLY A 365 -36.08 -11.27 25.14
C GLY A 365 -35.99 -10.40 26.39
N ASP A 366 -35.96 -10.98 27.57
CA ASP A 366 -35.61 -10.27 28.80
C ASP A 366 -34.08 -10.17 28.99
N SER A 367 -33.65 -9.51 30.07
CA SER A 367 -32.23 -9.33 30.41
C SER A 367 -31.48 -10.63 30.73
N SER A 368 -32.19 -11.75 30.84
CA SER A 368 -31.64 -13.09 31.09
C SER A 368 -31.72 -14.00 29.85
N PHE A 369 -31.99 -13.44 28.67
CA PHE A 369 -32.17 -14.15 27.40
C PHE A 369 -33.36 -15.13 27.37
N ASN A 370 -34.35 -14.99 28.25
CA ASN A 370 -35.59 -15.75 28.11
C ASN A 370 -36.42 -15.15 26.96
N ILE A 371 -36.91 -15.99 26.06
CA ILE A 371 -37.73 -15.57 24.92
C ILE A 371 -39.21 -15.72 25.27
N LEU A 372 -39.92 -14.59 25.35
CA LEU A 372 -41.36 -14.48 25.51
C LEU A 372 -41.99 -14.12 24.16
N PHE A 373 -43.05 -14.80 23.74
CA PHE A 373 -43.83 -14.40 22.57
C PHE A 373 -44.98 -13.52 23.04
N ASP A 374 -45.04 -12.28 22.55
CA ASP A 374 -46.05 -11.30 22.95
C ASP A 374 -47.06 -11.10 21.80
N GLY A 375 -48.28 -10.65 22.10
CA GLY A 375 -49.25 -10.30 21.04
C GLY A 375 -50.09 -11.43 20.43
N ALA A 376 -50.06 -12.66 20.97
CA ALA A 376 -51.12 -13.65 20.75
C ALA A 376 -51.72 -14.03 22.12
N PRO A 377 -53.05 -13.94 22.34
CA PRO A 377 -53.66 -14.38 23.59
C PRO A 377 -53.52 -15.89 23.88
N ALA A 378 -52.81 -16.63 23.03
CA ALA A 378 -52.31 -17.97 23.33
C ALA A 378 -51.12 -18.27 22.42
N LEU A 379 -49.99 -18.70 22.99
CA LEU A 379 -49.30 -19.83 22.38
C LEU A 379 -50.39 -20.89 22.20
N TYR A 380 -50.72 -21.31 20.98
CA TYR A 380 -51.70 -22.38 20.71
C TYR A 380 -51.18 -23.76 21.17
N ALA A 381 -50.73 -23.85 22.43
CA ALA A 381 -50.63 -25.07 23.19
C ALA A 381 -51.35 -24.79 24.52
N LYS A 382 -52.68 -24.90 24.52
CA LYS A 382 -53.55 -24.55 25.66
C LYS A 382 -53.23 -25.31 26.97
N LYS A 383 -52.24 -26.22 27.05
CA LYS A 383 -51.85 -26.82 28.35
C LYS A 383 -50.54 -27.60 28.49
N MET A 384 -49.53 -27.52 27.61
CA MET A 384 -48.28 -28.27 27.87
C MET A 384 -47.02 -27.51 27.44
N LEU A 385 -46.56 -26.62 28.31
CA LEU A 385 -45.14 -26.28 28.49
C LEU A 385 -44.98 -25.83 29.95
N MET A 386 -44.49 -26.71 30.83
CA MET A 386 -44.11 -26.33 32.20
C MET A 386 -42.58 -26.33 32.28
N HIS A 387 -41.98 -25.15 32.20
CA HIS A 387 -40.60 -24.93 32.61
C HIS A 387 -40.60 -24.85 34.14
N GLY A 388 -39.83 -25.73 34.80
CA GLY A 388 -39.54 -25.59 36.23
C GLY A 388 -38.47 -24.51 36.41
N ALA A 389 -38.71 -23.55 37.30
CA ALA A 389 -37.72 -22.56 37.70
C ALA A 389 -36.57 -23.24 38.44
N ALA A 390 -35.32 -22.90 38.09
CA ALA A 390 -34.12 -23.44 38.71
C ALA A 390 -34.06 -23.08 40.21
N GLY A 391 -34.33 -24.04 41.09
CA GLY A 391 -34.15 -23.87 42.52
C GLY A 391 -35.00 -24.80 43.38
N GLY A 392 -34.57 -26.05 43.54
CA GLY A 392 -34.91 -26.89 44.71
C GLY A 392 -36.35 -27.40 44.86
N GLY A 393 -37.16 -27.40 43.80
CA GLY A 393 -38.58 -27.81 43.85
C GLY A 393 -39.20 -28.05 42.47
N ASP A 394 -38.44 -28.68 41.57
CA ASP A 394 -38.83 -28.81 40.16
C ASP A 394 -40.09 -29.67 39.98
N ASN A 395 -41.15 -29.07 39.44
CA ASN A 395 -42.32 -29.77 38.91
C ASN A 395 -42.44 -29.46 37.41
N GLY A 396 -42.73 -30.46 36.58
CA GLY A 396 -42.93 -30.22 35.15
C GLY A 396 -42.90 -31.48 34.29
N ILE A 397 -43.00 -31.27 32.98
CA ILE A 397 -42.93 -32.34 31.97
C ILE A 397 -41.73 -32.05 31.09
N ARG A 398 -40.76 -32.96 31.12
CA ARG A 398 -39.52 -32.90 30.35
C ARG A 398 -39.52 -34.01 29.30
N VAL A 399 -38.76 -33.79 28.23
CA VAL A 399 -38.42 -34.88 27.30
C VAL A 399 -37.67 -35.93 28.13
N GLY A 400 -38.13 -37.17 28.06
CA GLY A 400 -37.51 -38.22 28.85
C GLY A 400 -36.16 -38.67 28.26
N SER A 401 -35.43 -39.49 29.00
CA SER A 401 -34.05 -39.90 28.72
C SER A 401 -33.89 -40.87 27.53
N GLY A 402 -34.96 -41.30 26.85
CA GLY A 402 -34.86 -42.17 25.68
C GLY A 402 -36.22 -42.58 25.10
N ASP A 403 -36.21 -43.30 23.97
CA ASP A 403 -37.41 -43.61 23.19
C ASP A 403 -38.13 -44.93 23.60
N GLY A 404 -37.87 -45.50 24.79
CA GLY A 404 -38.55 -46.69 25.31
C GLY A 404 -38.72 -46.68 26.83
N ALA A 405 -39.96 -46.75 27.32
CA ALA A 405 -40.26 -46.65 28.75
C ALA A 405 -39.83 -47.91 29.52
N SER A 406 -38.91 -47.74 30.47
CA SER A 406 -38.44 -48.72 31.46
C SER A 406 -38.28 -48.04 32.83
N PHE A 407 -37.78 -48.74 33.84
CA PHE A 407 -37.43 -48.08 35.11
C PHE A 407 -36.24 -47.11 35.00
N ASP A 408 -35.43 -47.21 33.93
CA ASP A 408 -34.22 -46.40 33.71
C ASP A 408 -34.35 -45.36 32.56
N THR A 409 -35.26 -45.58 31.62
CA THR A 409 -35.48 -44.73 30.44
C THR A 409 -36.95 -44.35 30.29
N GLN A 410 -37.23 -43.12 29.88
CA GLN A 410 -38.60 -42.62 29.75
C GLN A 410 -38.74 -41.81 28.47
N ASN A 411 -39.86 -41.92 27.74
CA ASN A 411 -40.15 -41.04 26.60
C ASN A 411 -40.54 -39.63 27.07
N ILE A 412 -41.22 -39.57 28.21
CA ILE A 412 -41.66 -38.35 28.87
C ILE A 412 -41.32 -38.49 30.34
N GLN A 413 -40.52 -37.56 30.86
CA GLN A 413 -40.26 -37.49 32.30
C GLN A 413 -41.24 -36.50 32.91
N ILE A 414 -42.07 -36.97 33.85
CA ILE A 414 -42.83 -36.07 34.69
C ILE A 414 -42.06 -35.90 36.00
N VAL A 415 -41.47 -34.73 36.19
CA VAL A 415 -40.74 -34.39 37.41
C VAL A 415 -41.75 -33.84 38.39
N SER A 416 -41.78 -34.40 39.59
CA SER A 416 -42.46 -33.78 40.71
C SER A 416 -41.66 -33.97 41.99
N TRP A 417 -41.60 -32.92 42.80
CA TRP A 417 -41.01 -32.97 44.12
C TRP A 417 -41.89 -33.71 45.14
N TRP A 418 -43.23 -33.68 44.95
CA TRP A 418 -44.26 -34.19 45.88
C TRP A 418 -45.47 -34.83 45.15
N GLY A 419 -45.21 -35.56 44.06
CA GLY A 419 -46.23 -36.25 43.27
C GLY A 419 -47.07 -35.37 42.33
N ILE A 420 -47.87 -36.00 41.48
CA ILE A 420 -48.66 -35.38 40.41
C ILE A 420 -50.12 -35.72 40.66
N GLY A 421 -50.95 -34.72 40.93
CA GLY A 421 -52.39 -34.90 41.16
C GLY A 421 -53.24 -34.62 39.91
N LEU A 422 -54.25 -35.46 39.68
CA LEU A 422 -55.32 -35.24 38.71
C LEU A 422 -56.60 -34.83 39.45
N THR A 423 -56.95 -33.55 39.31
CA THR A 423 -58.10 -32.91 39.95
C THR A 423 -59.34 -32.95 39.07
N SER A 424 -60.46 -33.39 39.63
CA SER A 424 -61.77 -33.27 39.00
C SER A 424 -62.18 -31.81 38.96
N SER A 425 -62.52 -31.30 37.78
CA SER A 425 -62.93 -29.90 37.59
C SER A 425 -64.37 -29.63 38.04
N ILE A 426 -65.14 -30.67 38.37
CA ILE A 426 -66.53 -30.54 38.83
C ILE A 426 -66.57 -30.08 40.29
N ASP A 427 -65.59 -30.50 41.09
CA ASP A 427 -65.55 -30.32 42.54
C ASP A 427 -64.16 -29.93 43.07
N ASN A 428 -63.21 -29.66 42.17
CA ASN A 428 -61.82 -29.28 42.46
C ASN A 428 -61.07 -30.24 43.40
N THR A 429 -61.43 -31.53 43.40
CA THR A 429 -60.80 -32.54 44.27
C THR A 429 -59.84 -33.44 43.48
N THR A 430 -58.62 -33.66 43.99
CA THR A 430 -57.60 -34.55 43.37
C THR A 430 -57.94 -36.01 43.63
N ARG A 431 -58.14 -36.82 42.58
CA ARG A 431 -58.60 -38.22 42.73
C ARG A 431 -57.60 -39.27 42.31
N ILE A 432 -56.61 -38.91 41.50
CA ILE A 432 -55.54 -39.81 41.07
C ILE A 432 -54.24 -39.06 41.32
N VAL A 433 -53.30 -39.70 42.01
CA VAL A 433 -51.96 -39.19 42.28
C VAL A 433 -50.94 -40.18 41.77
N MET A 434 -49.97 -39.70 41.02
CA MET A 434 -48.80 -40.48 40.63
C MET A 434 -47.60 -39.85 41.31
N ASP A 435 -46.89 -40.60 42.16
CA ASP A 435 -45.61 -40.15 42.71
C ASP A 435 -44.47 -40.79 41.93
N PRO A 436 -43.91 -40.09 40.93
CA PRO A 436 -42.85 -40.62 40.09
C PRO A 436 -41.52 -40.75 40.85
N ARG A 437 -41.36 -40.10 42.02
CA ARG A 437 -40.13 -40.19 42.80
C ARG A 437 -39.95 -41.55 43.44
N VAL A 438 -41.04 -42.17 43.86
CA VAL A 438 -41.06 -43.49 44.51
C VAL A 438 -41.79 -44.56 43.69
N GLY A 439 -42.30 -44.20 42.51
CA GLY A 439 -42.93 -45.12 41.57
C GLY A 439 -44.34 -45.58 41.99
N THR A 440 -45.07 -44.78 42.78
CA THR A 440 -46.40 -45.16 43.26
C THR A 440 -47.51 -44.54 42.43
N ILE A 441 -48.57 -45.32 42.18
CA ILE A 441 -49.83 -44.84 41.60
C ILE A 441 -50.91 -45.01 42.66
N SER A 442 -51.47 -43.89 43.10
CA SER A 442 -52.50 -43.81 44.12
C SER A 442 -53.80 -43.32 43.50
N THR A 443 -54.90 -44.07 43.66
CA THR A 443 -56.22 -43.65 43.18
C THR A 443 -57.21 -43.64 44.34
N MET A 444 -58.02 -42.58 44.44
CA MET A 444 -59.13 -42.52 45.40
C MET A 444 -60.29 -43.47 45.01
N GLY A 445 -60.37 -43.84 43.73
CA GLY A 445 -61.29 -44.86 43.22
C GLY A 445 -60.63 -46.22 43.06
N GLN A 446 -61.25 -47.11 42.29
CA GLN A 446 -60.71 -48.43 41.98
C GLN A 446 -59.63 -48.34 40.91
N VAL A 447 -58.47 -48.98 41.16
CA VAL A 447 -57.61 -49.44 40.06
C VAL A 447 -58.25 -50.74 39.57
N ASN A 448 -58.92 -50.68 38.43
CA ASN A 448 -59.45 -51.88 37.80
C ASN A 448 -58.29 -52.71 37.25
N ILE A 449 -57.81 -53.65 38.06
CA ILE A 449 -56.82 -54.68 37.69
C ILE A 449 -57.54 -56.02 37.53
N GLY A 450 -58.78 -56.01 37.03
CA GLY A 450 -59.65 -57.17 37.14
C GLY A 450 -59.68 -57.71 38.58
N SER A 451 -59.31 -58.97 38.80
CA SER A 451 -59.26 -59.64 40.12
C SER A 451 -57.84 -59.87 40.68
N ALA A 452 -56.85 -59.12 40.21
CA ALA A 452 -55.43 -59.45 40.36
C ALA A 452 -54.62 -58.32 41.03
N SER A 453 -53.79 -58.66 42.03
CA SER A 453 -52.78 -57.73 42.59
C SER A 453 -51.40 -58.05 42.03
N HIS A 454 -50.74 -57.14 41.30
CA HIS A 454 -49.38 -57.30 40.77
C HIS A 454 -48.34 -56.76 41.76
N PHE A 455 -47.49 -57.64 42.28
CA PHE A 455 -46.44 -57.33 43.24
C PHE A 455 -45.11 -57.02 42.53
N THR A 456 -44.18 -56.37 43.23
CA THR A 456 -42.85 -55.98 42.71
C THR A 456 -41.92 -57.16 42.40
N ASP A 457 -42.28 -58.36 42.87
CA ASP A 457 -41.65 -59.65 42.58
C ASP A 457 -42.37 -60.43 41.46
N GLY A 458 -43.38 -59.83 40.83
CA GLY A 458 -44.16 -60.41 39.73
C GLY A 458 -45.32 -61.29 40.16
N ASN A 459 -45.59 -61.44 41.47
CA ASN A 459 -46.72 -62.25 41.88
C ASN A 459 -48.05 -61.59 41.56
N ILE A 460 -49.03 -62.44 41.25
CA ILE A 460 -50.42 -62.05 41.05
C ILE A 460 -51.29 -62.81 42.02
N GLN A 461 -51.86 -62.10 42.97
CA GLN A 461 -52.82 -62.67 43.91
C GLN A 461 -54.23 -62.57 43.31
N PHE A 462 -54.82 -63.72 42.99
CA PHE A 462 -56.19 -63.85 42.48
C PHE A 462 -57.17 -64.09 43.64
N SER A 463 -58.45 -63.72 43.47
CA SER A 463 -59.52 -64.05 44.42
C SER A 463 -60.57 -64.99 43.80
N GLY A 464 -61.07 -65.95 44.58
CA GLY A 464 -62.04 -66.98 44.13
C GLY A 464 -61.47 -68.40 44.11
N GLY A 465 -62.20 -69.36 43.54
CA GLY A 465 -62.01 -70.83 43.68
C GLY A 465 -60.62 -71.43 43.44
N MET A 466 -59.65 -70.66 42.92
CA MET A 466 -58.24 -71.06 42.88
C MET A 466 -57.50 -70.90 44.22
N GLY A 467 -58.01 -70.11 45.17
CA GLY A 467 -57.41 -69.95 46.49
C GLY A 467 -57.42 -71.22 47.36
N ALA A 468 -58.29 -72.18 47.03
CA ALA A 468 -58.40 -73.47 47.73
C ALA A 468 -57.20 -74.40 47.46
N TYR A 469 -56.46 -74.14 46.39
CA TYR A 469 -55.25 -74.88 46.07
C TYR A 469 -54.01 -74.16 46.62
N GLY A 470 -54.05 -72.83 46.82
CA GLY A 470 -52.98 -72.01 47.41
C GLY A 470 -53.24 -70.50 47.28
N ALA A 471 -52.72 -69.70 48.22
CA ALA A 471 -52.97 -68.24 48.30
C ALA A 471 -52.27 -67.43 47.19
N TYR A 472 -51.21 -67.99 46.62
CA TYR A 472 -50.53 -67.52 45.42
C TYR A 472 -50.67 -68.55 44.30
N LEU A 473 -50.58 -68.13 43.04
CA LEU A 473 -50.71 -69.05 41.90
C LEU A 473 -49.75 -70.24 42.01
N SER A 474 -48.53 -70.03 42.51
CA SER A 474 -47.52 -71.06 42.71
C SER A 474 -47.94 -72.13 43.72
N THR A 475 -48.42 -71.71 44.88
CA THR A 475 -48.90 -72.63 45.93
C THR A 475 -50.09 -73.48 45.49
N ALA A 476 -50.91 -72.97 44.58
CA ALA A 476 -52.05 -73.69 44.00
C ALA A 476 -51.69 -74.91 43.14
N LEU A 477 -50.47 -74.99 42.64
CA LEU A 477 -50.06 -76.08 41.75
C LEU A 477 -49.39 -77.25 42.47
N ASP A 478 -48.90 -77.05 43.71
CA ASP A 478 -48.05 -78.03 44.40
C ASP A 478 -48.80 -79.07 45.27
N THR A 479 -50.11 -78.95 45.47
CA THR A 479 -50.90 -79.73 46.45
C THR A 479 -51.68 -80.96 45.90
N ALA A 480 -51.36 -81.46 44.69
CA ALA A 480 -52.13 -82.55 44.05
C ALA A 480 -51.82 -83.99 44.57
N GLN A 481 -52.85 -84.74 45.01
CA GLN A 481 -52.73 -85.98 45.82
C GLN A 481 -52.09 -87.24 45.18
N TRP A 482 -51.92 -87.32 43.86
CA TRP A 482 -51.39 -88.52 43.16
C TRP A 482 -49.96 -88.35 42.62
N ARG A 483 -49.28 -87.23 42.89
CA ARG A 483 -47.93 -86.99 42.36
C ARG A 483 -46.90 -87.91 43.03
N ALA A 484 -46.11 -88.61 42.20
CA ALA A 484 -44.90 -89.38 42.56
C ALA A 484 -45.08 -90.71 43.34
N GLN A 485 -46.02 -91.58 42.95
CA GLN A 485 -46.16 -92.96 43.49
C GLN A 485 -45.56 -94.05 42.55
N SER A 486 -45.15 -95.21 43.07
CA SER A 486 -44.55 -96.34 42.30
C SER A 486 -44.96 -97.75 42.81
N TRP A 487 -45.06 -98.75 41.91
CA TRP A 487 -45.42 -100.14 42.24
C TRP A 487 -44.26 -100.90 42.88
N GLN A 488 -44.53 -101.62 43.98
CA GLN A 488 -43.53 -102.38 44.73
C GLN A 488 -44.04 -103.80 45.04
N ASN A 489 -43.24 -104.84 44.78
CA ASN A 489 -43.52 -106.21 45.22
C ASN A 489 -43.14 -106.36 46.69
N VAL A 490 -44.13 -106.67 47.52
CA VAL A 490 -44.00 -106.73 48.98
C VAL A 490 -44.28 -108.12 49.54
N SER A 491 -44.36 -109.14 48.68
CA SER A 491 -44.70 -110.53 49.04
C SER A 491 -43.81 -111.11 50.14
N GLY A 492 -42.53 -110.72 50.20
CA GLY A 492 -41.62 -111.16 51.27
C GLY A 492 -41.88 -110.54 52.66
N SER A 493 -42.76 -109.53 52.74
CA SER A 493 -43.11 -108.80 53.97
C SER A 493 -44.60 -108.87 54.32
N ARG A 494 -45.35 -109.68 53.56
CA ARG A 494 -46.80 -109.81 53.68
C ARG A 494 -47.18 -111.29 53.75
N SER A 495 -48.12 -111.62 54.63
CA SER A 495 -48.64 -112.98 54.82
C SER A 495 -50.16 -112.98 54.99
N ALA A 496 -50.81 -114.05 54.55
CA ALA A 496 -52.23 -114.25 54.83
C ALA A 496 -52.46 -114.43 56.34
N GLY A 497 -53.62 -113.98 56.82
CA GLY A 497 -53.99 -113.95 58.24
C GLY A 497 -53.43 -112.77 59.04
N THR A 498 -52.54 -111.96 58.46
CA THR A 498 -51.92 -110.79 59.12
C THR A 498 -52.54 -109.48 58.61
N SER A 499 -52.76 -108.52 59.51
CA SER A 499 -53.23 -107.18 59.15
C SER A 499 -52.10 -106.16 58.98
N TYR A 500 -52.24 -105.33 57.95
CA TYR A 500 -51.30 -104.26 57.60
C TYR A 500 -52.03 -102.92 57.51
N GLN A 501 -51.34 -101.81 57.80
CA GLN A 501 -51.90 -100.46 57.71
C GLN A 501 -51.21 -99.65 56.61
N ASN A 502 -51.98 -98.86 55.84
CA ASN A 502 -51.40 -97.86 54.95
C ASN A 502 -50.91 -96.64 55.75
N THR A 503 -49.59 -96.52 55.93
CA THR A 503 -48.96 -95.43 56.68
C THR A 503 -48.30 -94.36 55.81
N THR A 504 -48.50 -94.35 54.48
CA THR A 504 -47.71 -93.53 53.53
C THR A 504 -48.11 -92.05 53.45
N GLY A 505 -49.08 -91.59 54.24
CA GLY A 505 -49.60 -90.22 54.22
C GLY A 505 -50.54 -89.90 53.04
N ARG A 506 -50.79 -90.87 52.15
CA ARG A 506 -51.66 -90.74 50.97
C ARG A 506 -52.36 -92.08 50.67
N PRO A 507 -53.44 -92.12 49.87
CA PRO A 507 -54.02 -93.39 49.42
C PRO A 507 -52.98 -94.22 48.66
N ILE A 508 -52.98 -95.55 48.88
CA ILE A 508 -52.15 -96.51 48.12
C ILE A 508 -53.06 -97.51 47.42
N MET A 509 -52.60 -98.11 46.32
CA MET A 509 -53.29 -99.26 45.73
C MET A 509 -52.58 -100.54 46.13
N VAL A 510 -53.30 -101.51 46.66
CA VAL A 510 -52.79 -102.84 47.04
C VAL A 510 -53.39 -103.87 46.10
N SER A 511 -52.55 -104.74 45.56
CA SER A 511 -52.94 -105.88 44.73
C SER A 511 -52.41 -107.18 45.35
N VAL A 512 -53.29 -108.16 45.57
CA VAL A 512 -52.92 -109.45 46.16
C VAL A 512 -53.61 -110.62 45.45
N TYR A 513 -52.95 -111.77 45.49
CA TYR A 513 -53.41 -113.05 44.93
C TYR A 513 -54.04 -113.96 46.01
N GLY A 514 -55.23 -114.54 45.75
CA GLY A 514 -55.95 -115.46 46.65
C GLY A 514 -56.56 -116.68 45.93
N ASN A 515 -56.73 -117.79 46.67
CA ASN A 515 -57.32 -119.06 46.19
C ASN A 515 -58.73 -119.26 46.72
N ASP A 516 -59.46 -120.26 46.21
CA ASP A 516 -60.86 -120.54 46.59
C ASP A 516 -61.15 -120.39 48.09
N GLY A 517 -62.13 -119.53 48.39
CA GLY A 517 -62.51 -119.17 49.75
C GLY A 517 -61.75 -118.01 50.40
N SER A 518 -60.72 -117.45 49.75
CA SER A 518 -59.96 -116.30 50.30
C SER A 518 -60.79 -115.01 50.31
N GLU A 519 -60.64 -114.25 51.40
CA GLU A 519 -61.34 -112.98 51.59
C GLU A 519 -60.35 -111.84 51.77
N PHE A 520 -60.45 -110.82 50.90
CA PHE A 520 -59.74 -109.57 51.09
C PHE A 520 -60.58 -108.62 51.93
N GLN A 521 -60.05 -108.23 53.08
CA GLN A 521 -60.74 -107.40 54.03
C GLN A 521 -60.01 -106.10 54.29
N VAL A 522 -60.78 -105.04 54.50
CA VAL A 522 -60.29 -103.74 54.96
C VAL A 522 -60.96 -103.37 56.26
N SER A 523 -60.28 -102.54 57.04
CA SER A 523 -60.78 -102.04 58.30
C SER A 523 -60.23 -100.64 58.57
N SER A 524 -61.07 -99.74 59.06
CA SER A 524 -60.61 -98.44 59.54
C SER A 524 -59.98 -98.51 60.93
N ASN A 525 -60.19 -99.60 61.68
CA ASN A 525 -59.85 -99.69 63.11
C ASN A 525 -59.13 -101.00 63.51
N ASN A 526 -58.75 -101.84 62.55
CA ASN A 526 -58.07 -103.14 62.74
C ASN A 526 -58.89 -104.20 63.52
N SER A 527 -60.16 -103.94 63.82
CA SER A 527 -61.02 -104.81 64.64
C SER A 527 -62.32 -105.20 63.94
N ASN A 528 -62.98 -104.24 63.30
CA ASN A 528 -64.17 -104.47 62.48
C ASN A 528 -63.74 -104.60 61.02
N TRP A 529 -63.92 -105.78 60.44
CA TRP A 529 -63.42 -106.09 59.12
C TRP A 529 -64.55 -106.20 58.12
N LEU A 530 -64.39 -105.49 57.00
CA LEU A 530 -65.29 -105.55 55.85
C LEU A 530 -64.62 -106.34 54.74
N THR A 531 -65.22 -107.45 54.33
CA THR A 531 -64.82 -108.18 53.12
C THR A 531 -65.25 -107.37 51.90
N ILE A 532 -64.26 -106.98 51.10
CA ILE A 532 -64.44 -106.15 49.89
C ILE A 532 -64.09 -106.90 48.61
N GLY A 533 -63.57 -108.11 48.73
CA GLY A 533 -63.32 -109.02 47.64
C GLY A 533 -63.31 -110.46 48.15
N TYR A 534 -63.89 -111.36 47.36
CA TYR A 534 -63.94 -112.80 47.62
C TYR A 534 -63.35 -113.52 46.41
N SER A 535 -62.61 -114.60 46.62
CA SER A 535 -62.16 -115.50 45.56
C SER A 535 -63.00 -116.77 45.57
N ASP A 536 -63.77 -117.00 44.51
CA ASP A 536 -64.63 -118.17 44.31
C ASP A 536 -64.08 -118.98 43.13
N VAL A 537 -63.95 -120.30 43.29
CA VAL A 537 -63.44 -121.21 42.26
C VAL A 537 -64.35 -122.42 42.12
N ASP A 538 -64.96 -122.56 40.94
CA ASP A 538 -65.65 -123.79 40.53
C ASP A 538 -64.72 -125.01 40.70
N GLN A 539 -65.15 -126.00 41.50
CA GLN A 539 -64.35 -127.10 42.08
C GLN A 539 -63.63 -128.03 41.08
N ASP A 540 -63.81 -127.82 39.78
CA ASP A 540 -63.28 -128.73 38.75
C ASP A 540 -61.95 -128.29 38.11
N ASN A 541 -61.35 -127.12 38.46
CA ASN A 541 -60.01 -126.76 37.93
C ASN A 541 -59.20 -125.62 38.63
N GLY A 542 -59.16 -125.55 39.97
CA GLY A 542 -58.06 -124.90 40.72
C GLY A 542 -57.54 -123.51 40.26
N GLY A 543 -58.39 -122.60 39.78
CA GLY A 543 -57.99 -121.28 39.27
C GLY A 543 -58.12 -120.15 40.31
N ALA A 544 -57.05 -119.46 40.65
CA ALA A 544 -57.01 -118.38 41.65
C ALA A 544 -57.39 -116.97 41.11
N THR A 545 -57.79 -116.03 41.98
CA THR A 545 -58.14 -114.64 41.60
C THR A 545 -57.22 -113.58 42.25
N THR A 546 -57.02 -112.44 41.57
CA THR A 546 -56.25 -111.29 42.08
C THR A 546 -57.19 -110.13 42.40
N ALA A 547 -57.12 -109.60 43.63
CA ALA A 547 -57.88 -108.42 44.05
C ALA A 547 -56.99 -107.17 44.07
N GLY A 548 -57.45 -106.07 43.48
CA GLY A 548 -56.79 -104.76 43.52
C GLY A 548 -57.70 -103.72 44.19
N VAL A 549 -57.21 -103.05 45.24
CA VAL A 549 -57.99 -102.10 46.04
C VAL A 549 -57.19 -100.86 46.38
N ILE A 550 -57.85 -99.71 46.47
CA ILE A 550 -57.27 -98.50 47.06
C ILE A 550 -57.49 -98.51 48.57
N ILE A 551 -56.41 -98.44 49.32
CA ILE A 551 -56.40 -98.31 50.77
C ILE A 551 -56.13 -96.84 51.12
N PRO A 552 -57.10 -96.12 51.72
CA PRO A 552 -56.87 -94.77 52.20
C PRO A 552 -55.74 -94.71 53.24
N HIS A 553 -55.10 -93.56 53.39
CA HIS A 553 -54.13 -93.37 54.47
C HIS A 553 -54.77 -93.66 55.83
N GLY A 554 -54.09 -94.43 56.67
CA GLY A 554 -54.52 -94.81 58.01
C GLY A 554 -55.42 -96.05 58.07
N TRP A 555 -55.85 -96.61 56.93
CA TRP A 555 -56.69 -97.80 56.91
C TRP A 555 -55.87 -99.09 56.92
N TYR A 556 -56.47 -100.14 57.50
CA TYR A 556 -55.92 -101.48 57.60
C TYR A 556 -56.50 -102.40 56.51
N TYR A 557 -55.72 -103.37 56.07
CA TYR A 557 -56.09 -104.38 55.08
C TYR A 557 -55.43 -105.73 55.41
N ARG A 558 -56.11 -106.81 55.06
CA ARG A 558 -55.63 -108.20 55.25
C ARG A 558 -56.26 -109.15 54.26
N LEU A 559 -55.62 -110.31 54.05
CA LEU A 559 -56.19 -111.45 53.34
C LEU A 559 -56.38 -112.60 54.31
N ILE A 560 -57.58 -113.18 54.41
CA ILE A 560 -57.88 -114.32 55.30
C ILE A 560 -58.44 -115.50 54.52
N ASN A 561 -58.58 -116.66 55.17
CA ASN A 561 -59.09 -117.92 54.60
C ASN A 561 -58.33 -118.41 53.36
N ASN A 562 -57.05 -118.02 53.23
CA ASN A 562 -56.19 -118.49 52.16
C ASN A 562 -55.35 -119.68 52.64
N SER A 563 -55.51 -120.83 51.99
CA SER A 563 -54.78 -122.07 52.30
C SER A 563 -53.38 -122.14 51.68
N GLN A 564 -53.00 -121.18 50.82
CA GLN A 564 -51.68 -121.12 50.21
C GLN A 564 -50.65 -120.52 51.16
N GLN A 565 -49.54 -121.23 51.37
CA GLN A 565 -48.53 -120.83 52.35
C GLN A 565 -47.71 -119.58 51.97
N ASN A 566 -47.90 -118.95 50.79
CA ASN A 566 -47.25 -117.67 50.39
C ASN A 566 -48.00 -116.96 49.22
N PRO A 567 -48.93 -116.01 49.48
CA PRO A 567 -49.58 -115.21 48.42
C PRO A 567 -48.68 -114.08 47.87
N PHE A 568 -48.86 -113.69 46.60
CA PHE A 568 -48.16 -112.55 45.98
C PHE A 568 -48.84 -111.21 46.34
N TRP A 569 -48.05 -110.21 46.75
CA TRP A 569 -48.52 -108.87 47.12
C TRP A 569 -47.74 -107.76 46.39
N ASN A 570 -48.47 -106.77 45.85
CA ASN A 570 -47.92 -105.56 45.25
C ASN A 570 -48.62 -104.30 45.78
N GLU A 571 -47.88 -103.21 45.98
CA GLU A 571 -48.42 -101.92 46.46
C GLU A 571 -47.95 -100.75 45.57
N LEU A 572 -48.85 -99.88 45.11
CA LEU A 572 -48.56 -98.58 44.47
C LEU A 572 -48.58 -97.51 45.54
N ARG A 573 -47.40 -96.98 45.89
CA ARG A 573 -47.25 -96.02 47.00
C ARG A 573 -46.39 -94.83 46.68
#